data_AF-A0A846BZ30-F1
#
_entry.id   AF-A0A846BZ30-F1
#
_cell.length_a   1.000
_cell.length_b   1.000
_cell.length_c   1.000
_cell.angle_alpha   90.00
_cell.angle_beta   90.00
_cell.angle_gamma   90.00
#
_symmetry.space_group_name_H-M   'P 1'
#
loop_
_entity.id
_entity.type
_entity.pdbx_description
1 polymer ?
#
loop_
_entity_poly.entity_id
_entity_poly.type
_entity_poly.pdbx_seq_one_letter_code
_entity_poly.pdbx_strand_id
1 'polypeptide(L)'
;MVEKFLLSETGNFPSISEEVSNQINVTRERCYEGLFSIALIAPFQSGKSTTLNAFADGREVSPRGLGGGGIKTSACLVKVQNPHKSREESVKITWRTKQDLLERLDEILETTARSIPNSEISRRLREISNKEAEAETEEEAKQYREEYLSIIDFTKPEGKTLLEQAVRKELEEYENNPAKGSEGVQNQLDMLRFAMIVLAYYNDPMLKELKNKTNFEPKDIENYLKFPDNFERRWNKCFKNYSLNLTKKEFTLEEVMYAFIEEVTYIVNSENLKKLGVKIIDCPGIFASKYDTLTALQAMQEASAILFLISGNKQLSQSEIKVLSMLREVGYGNKVFFSINYRNNPKTKTNKAVIDTILEQLQQLGFKGDSQL
;
A
#
# COMPACT_ATOMS: atom_id res chain seq x y z
N MET A 1 -15.33 38.95 10.36
CA MET A 1 -14.12 39.74 10.69
C MET A 1 -12.88 38.86 10.83
N VAL A 2 -12.99 37.61 11.30
CA VAL A 2 -11.89 36.60 11.29
C VAL A 2 -11.57 36.08 9.88
N GLU A 3 -12.56 36.04 9.00
CA GLU A 3 -12.45 35.50 7.63
C GLU A 3 -11.50 36.29 6.72
N LYS A 4 -11.30 37.59 6.97
CA LYS A 4 -10.37 38.43 6.20
C LYS A 4 -8.92 38.35 6.67
N PHE A 5 -8.66 37.89 7.90
CA PHE A 5 -7.31 37.87 8.46
C PHE A 5 -6.52 36.60 8.06
N LEU A 6 -7.20 35.52 7.69
CA LEU A 6 -6.58 34.27 7.24
C LEU A 6 -6.44 34.17 5.72
N LEU A 7 -7.10 35.04 4.96
CA LEU A 7 -7.16 34.99 3.49
C LEU A 7 -6.38 36.11 2.78
N SER A 8 -5.86 37.11 3.51
CA SER A 8 -5.03 38.16 2.90
C SER A 8 -3.55 37.77 2.94
N GLU A 9 -3.01 37.47 1.76
CA GLU A 9 -1.63 37.68 1.30
C GLU A 9 -0.50 37.45 2.30
N THR A 10 0.20 36.32 2.09
CA THR A 10 1.65 36.16 2.34
C THR A 10 2.22 37.01 3.47
N GLY A 11 1.74 36.77 4.70
CA GLY A 11 2.49 37.17 5.88
C GLY A 11 3.84 36.46 5.80
N ASN A 12 4.87 37.20 5.41
CA ASN A 12 6.23 36.69 5.25
C ASN A 12 6.74 36.41 6.67
N PHE A 13 6.41 35.24 7.22
CA PHE A 13 6.87 34.82 8.53
C PHE A 13 8.38 34.60 8.45
N PRO A 14 9.20 35.45 9.08
CA PRO A 14 10.63 35.21 9.11
C PRO A 14 10.85 33.91 9.88
N SER A 15 11.58 32.97 9.27
CA SER A 15 12.08 31.72 9.86
C SER A 15 11.07 30.66 10.31
N ILE A 16 9.99 30.42 9.57
CA ILE A 16 9.25 29.13 9.71
C ILE A 16 10.00 28.08 8.88
N SER A 17 10.30 26.91 9.47
CA SER A 17 10.90 25.81 8.73
C SER A 17 9.96 25.32 7.62
N GLU A 18 10.51 24.78 6.54
CA GLU A 18 9.73 24.24 5.42
C GLU A 18 8.68 23.22 5.90
N GLU A 19 9.06 22.39 6.87
CA GLU A 19 8.17 21.40 7.50
C GLU A 19 6.94 22.06 8.15
N VAL A 20 7.12 23.10 8.96
CA VAL A 20 6.01 23.78 9.65
C VAL A 20 5.14 24.53 8.63
N SER A 21 5.73 25.13 7.61
CA SER A 21 4.98 25.77 6.51
C SER A 21 4.09 24.75 5.79
N ASN A 22 4.63 23.56 5.49
CA ASN A 22 3.87 22.46 4.89
C ASN A 22 2.72 22.00 5.81
N GLN A 23 2.96 21.85 7.12
CA GLN A 23 1.92 21.49 8.08
C GLN A 23 0.79 22.54 8.15
N ILE A 24 1.12 23.84 8.10
CA ILE A 24 0.13 24.93 8.10
C ILE A 24 -0.71 24.89 6.82
N ASN A 25 -0.08 24.74 5.66
CA ASN A 25 -0.78 24.70 4.38
C ASN A 25 -1.74 23.50 4.30
N VAL A 26 -1.28 22.32 4.73
CA VAL A 26 -2.12 21.11 4.83
C VAL A 26 -3.30 21.33 5.77
N THR A 27 -3.08 21.95 6.93
CA THR A 27 -4.16 22.26 7.89
C THR A 27 -5.16 23.25 7.30
N ARG A 28 -4.67 24.30 6.63
CA ARG A 28 -5.51 25.30 5.97
C ARG A 28 -6.37 24.68 4.88
N GLU A 29 -5.80 23.82 4.04
CA GLU A 29 -6.54 23.08 3.02
C GLU A 29 -7.62 22.21 3.64
N ARG A 30 -7.33 21.46 4.72
CA ARG A 30 -8.35 20.67 5.44
C ARG A 30 -9.47 21.54 6.01
N CYS A 31 -9.14 22.67 6.62
CA CYS A 31 -10.14 23.60 7.13
C CYS A 31 -10.99 24.20 6.01
N TYR A 32 -10.38 24.53 4.88
CA TYR A 32 -11.08 25.09 3.72
C TYR A 32 -11.95 24.05 2.99
N GLU A 33 -11.47 22.80 2.94
CA GLU A 33 -12.21 21.70 2.33
C GLU A 33 -13.27 21.11 3.26
N GLY A 34 -13.14 21.31 4.56
CA GLY A 34 -13.99 20.68 5.57
C GLY A 34 -13.85 19.16 5.60
N LEU A 35 -12.69 18.63 5.16
CA LEU A 35 -12.45 17.20 5.02
C LEU A 35 -11.45 16.72 6.08
N PHE A 36 -11.93 15.94 7.04
CA PHE A 36 -11.07 15.19 7.96
C PHE A 36 -10.62 13.88 7.31
N SER A 37 -9.32 13.58 7.36
CA SER A 37 -8.77 12.35 6.81
C SER A 37 -8.79 11.22 7.84
N ILE A 38 -9.33 10.06 7.46
CA ILE A 38 -9.34 8.84 8.28
C ILE A 38 -8.57 7.74 7.54
N ALA A 39 -7.48 7.25 8.13
CA ALA A 39 -6.76 6.07 7.63
C ALA A 39 -7.40 4.78 8.18
N LEU A 40 -7.81 3.88 7.29
CA LEU A 40 -8.28 2.55 7.64
C LEU A 40 -7.09 1.61 7.79
N ILE A 41 -6.93 1.05 8.99
CA ILE A 41 -5.78 0.21 9.33
C ILE A 41 -6.29 -1.11 9.87
N ALA A 42 -5.72 -2.19 9.36
CA ALA A 42 -5.98 -3.54 9.82
C ALA A 42 -4.99 -4.48 9.16
N PRO A 43 -4.73 -5.66 9.75
CA PRO A 43 -4.10 -6.76 9.03
C PRO A 43 -4.81 -7.09 7.72
N PHE A 44 -4.16 -7.87 6.87
CA PHE A 44 -4.75 -8.33 5.63
C PHE A 44 -6.05 -9.11 5.87
N GLN A 45 -7.04 -8.93 4.97
CA GLN A 45 -8.37 -9.57 5.04
C GLN A 45 -9.27 -9.21 6.25
N SER A 46 -8.97 -8.18 7.03
CA SER A 46 -9.86 -7.72 8.11
C SER A 46 -11.06 -6.87 7.66
N GLY A 47 -11.25 -6.71 6.34
CA GLY A 47 -12.42 -6.04 5.77
C GLY A 47 -12.27 -4.53 5.49
N LYS A 48 -11.05 -3.99 5.44
CA LYS A 48 -10.79 -2.56 5.12
C LYS A 48 -11.51 -2.10 3.85
N SER A 49 -11.30 -2.80 2.73
CA SER A 49 -11.93 -2.48 1.45
C SER A 49 -13.45 -2.55 1.50
N THR A 50 -14.02 -3.49 2.26
CA THR A 50 -15.48 -3.57 2.48
C THR A 50 -15.97 -2.37 3.29
N THR A 51 -15.25 -1.97 4.34
CA THR A 51 -15.56 -0.78 5.13
C THR A 51 -15.45 0.49 4.29
N LEU A 52 -14.41 0.62 3.45
CA LEU A 52 -14.26 1.75 2.53
C LEU A 52 -15.45 1.83 1.55
N ASN A 53 -15.85 0.71 0.96
CA ASN A 53 -17.00 0.66 0.06
C ASN A 53 -18.29 1.05 0.80
N ALA A 54 -18.46 0.66 2.07
CA ALA A 54 -19.62 1.09 2.87
C ALA A 54 -19.65 2.61 3.12
N PHE A 55 -18.49 3.23 3.36
CA PHE A 55 -18.38 4.69 3.40
C PHE A 55 -18.76 5.34 2.06
N ALA A 56 -18.47 4.68 0.93
CA ALA A 56 -18.84 5.12 -0.41
C ALA A 56 -20.24 4.63 -0.85
N ASP A 57 -21.21 4.55 0.05
CA ASP A 57 -22.59 4.09 -0.20
C ASP A 57 -22.71 2.70 -0.86
N GLY A 58 -21.74 1.82 -0.60
CA GLY A 58 -21.69 0.45 -1.14
C GLY A 58 -21.02 0.32 -2.51
N ARG A 59 -20.52 1.41 -3.10
CA ARG A 59 -19.82 1.40 -4.39
C ARG A 59 -18.51 0.61 -4.30
N GLU A 60 -18.13 -0.07 -5.38
CA GLU A 60 -16.85 -0.80 -5.48
C GLU A 60 -15.70 0.15 -5.81
N VAL A 61 -15.25 0.92 -4.83
CA VAL A 61 -14.14 1.89 -4.97
C VAL A 61 -12.79 1.32 -4.55
N SER A 62 -12.78 0.23 -3.77
CA SER A 62 -11.57 -0.49 -3.36
C SER A 62 -11.55 -1.92 -3.90
N PRO A 63 -10.35 -2.45 -4.26
CA PRO A 63 -10.18 -3.84 -4.66
C PRO A 63 -10.91 -4.82 -3.74
N ARG A 64 -11.72 -5.71 -4.30
CA ARG A 64 -12.20 -6.90 -3.59
C ARG A 64 -11.78 -8.13 -4.37
N GLY A 65 -11.09 -9.06 -3.71
CA GLY A 65 -10.89 -10.39 -4.26
C GLY A 65 -12.23 -11.14 -4.26
N LEU A 66 -12.81 -11.37 -5.44
CA LEU A 66 -13.98 -12.24 -5.57
C LEU A 66 -13.57 -13.64 -5.07
N GLY A 67 -14.21 -14.10 -3.99
CA GLY A 67 -13.89 -15.41 -3.38
C GLY A 67 -12.69 -15.43 -2.42
N GLY A 68 -12.19 -14.29 -1.95
CA GLY A 68 -11.17 -14.24 -0.89
C GLY A 68 -9.72 -14.49 -1.35
N GLY A 69 -9.49 -14.65 -2.66
CA GLY A 69 -8.16 -14.60 -3.27
C GLY A 69 -7.82 -13.16 -3.66
N GLY A 70 -6.91 -12.54 -2.92
CA GLY A 70 -6.35 -11.23 -3.25
C GLY A 70 -4.90 -11.20 -2.80
N ILE A 71 -4.09 -10.35 -3.42
CA ILE A 71 -2.67 -10.22 -3.10
C ILE A 71 -2.52 -9.29 -1.90
N LYS A 72 -1.68 -9.68 -0.92
CA LYS A 72 -1.39 -8.85 0.26
C LYS A 72 -0.71 -7.52 -0.08
N THR A 73 0.02 -7.49 -1.19
CA THR A 73 0.95 -6.44 -1.61
C THR A 73 0.42 -5.58 -2.76
N SER A 74 -0.91 -5.44 -2.92
CA SER A 74 -1.47 -4.57 -3.98
C SER A 74 -1.01 -3.12 -3.87
N ALA A 75 -0.54 -2.68 -2.70
CA ALA A 75 0.34 -1.52 -2.48
C ALA A 75 -0.16 -0.19 -3.07
N CYS A 76 -1.42 -0.13 -3.47
CA CYS A 76 -2.07 1.05 -3.98
C CYS A 76 -2.84 1.67 -2.83
N LEU A 77 -2.53 2.92 -2.52
CA LEU A 77 -3.33 3.69 -1.59
C LEU A 77 -4.66 4.04 -2.26
N VAL A 78 -5.80 3.74 -1.63
CA VAL A 78 -7.10 4.15 -2.17
C VAL A 78 -7.71 5.21 -1.28
N LYS A 79 -7.90 6.40 -1.83
CA LYS A 79 -8.51 7.55 -1.18
C LYS A 79 -9.91 7.75 -1.75
N VAL A 80 -10.89 7.99 -0.89
CA VAL A 80 -12.27 8.30 -1.31
C VAL A 80 -12.76 9.52 -0.56
N GLN A 81 -13.25 10.51 -1.30
CA GLN A 81 -13.80 11.74 -0.74
C GLN A 81 -14.93 12.29 -1.61
N ASN A 82 -15.73 13.18 -1.05
CA ASN A 82 -16.65 13.98 -1.85
C ASN A 82 -15.91 15.06 -2.64
N PRO A 83 -16.48 15.52 -3.76
CA PRO A 83 -15.99 16.71 -4.44
C PRO A 83 -16.14 17.95 -3.54
N HIS A 84 -15.14 18.83 -3.58
CA HIS A 84 -15.28 20.18 -3.06
C HIS A 84 -16.17 20.97 -4.03
N LYS A 85 -17.39 21.31 -3.59
CA LYS A 85 -18.47 21.90 -4.42
C LYS A 85 -19.05 20.90 -5.43
N SER A 86 -20.14 21.23 -6.11
CA SER A 86 -20.89 20.34 -7.02
C SER A 86 -20.12 19.96 -8.30
N ARG A 87 -18.94 19.37 -8.16
CA ARG A 87 -18.13 18.86 -9.27
C ARG A 87 -18.61 17.47 -9.68
N GLU A 88 -18.32 17.13 -10.92
CA GLU A 88 -18.52 15.80 -11.45
C GLU A 88 -17.65 14.77 -10.71
N GLU A 89 -18.14 13.54 -10.67
CA GLU A 89 -17.37 12.43 -10.13
C GLU A 89 -16.16 12.16 -11.04
N SER A 90 -15.02 11.90 -10.43
CA SER A 90 -13.78 11.65 -11.16
C SER A 90 -12.85 10.77 -10.35
N VAL A 91 -11.91 10.14 -11.03
CA VAL A 91 -10.85 9.36 -10.42
C VAL A 91 -9.51 9.91 -10.85
N LYS A 92 -8.65 10.20 -9.87
CA LYS A 92 -7.26 10.58 -10.12
C LYS A 92 -6.35 9.41 -9.80
N ILE A 93 -5.48 9.05 -10.75
CA ILE A 93 -4.44 8.04 -10.56
C ILE A 93 -3.08 8.73 -10.45
N THR A 94 -2.33 8.35 -9.43
CA THR A 94 -0.89 8.59 -9.35
C THR A 94 -0.18 7.29 -9.71
N TRP A 95 0.67 7.37 -10.73
CA TRP A 95 1.42 6.23 -11.23
C TRP A 95 2.76 6.12 -10.52
N ARG A 96 3.17 4.89 -10.20
CA ARG A 96 4.51 4.65 -9.66
C ARG A 96 5.59 5.14 -10.62
N THR A 97 6.60 5.77 -10.05
CA THR A 97 7.78 6.19 -10.79
C THR A 97 8.63 4.96 -11.13
N LYS A 98 9.62 5.14 -12.02
CA LYS A 98 10.61 4.10 -12.27
C LYS A 98 11.38 3.77 -10.98
N GLN A 99 11.69 4.80 -10.20
CA GLN A 99 12.46 4.68 -8.97
C GLN A 99 11.72 3.83 -7.94
N ASP A 100 10.44 4.09 -7.71
CA ASP A 100 9.62 3.32 -6.75
C ASP A 100 9.58 1.84 -7.13
N LEU A 101 9.44 1.54 -8.42
CA LEU A 101 9.44 0.18 -8.92
C LEU A 101 10.81 -0.50 -8.75
N LEU A 102 11.91 0.24 -8.95
CA LEU A 102 13.27 -0.28 -8.76
C LEU A 102 13.56 -0.58 -7.30
N GLU A 103 13.22 0.32 -6.38
CA GLU A 103 13.43 0.13 -4.95
C GLU A 103 12.65 -1.06 -4.42
N ARG A 104 11.43 -1.27 -4.93
CA ARG A 104 10.64 -2.45 -4.60
C ARG A 104 11.21 -3.73 -5.19
N LEU A 105 11.66 -3.70 -6.45
CA LEU A 105 12.32 -4.87 -7.03
C LEU A 105 13.60 -5.24 -6.27
N ASP A 106 14.35 -4.24 -5.82
CA ASP A 106 15.50 -4.45 -4.96
C ASP A 106 15.10 -5.07 -3.62
N GLU A 107 14.12 -4.52 -2.89
CA GLU A 107 13.63 -5.11 -1.62
C GLU A 107 13.33 -6.62 -1.76
N ILE A 108 12.81 -7.02 -2.92
CA ILE A 108 12.40 -8.39 -3.20
C ILE A 108 13.58 -9.28 -3.60
N LEU A 109 14.56 -8.73 -4.34
CA LEU A 109 15.54 -9.51 -5.09
C LEU A 109 16.99 -9.22 -4.69
N GLU A 110 17.28 -8.24 -3.85
CA GLU A 110 18.61 -7.74 -3.48
C GLU A 110 19.57 -8.88 -3.12
N THR A 111 19.18 -9.72 -2.17
CA THR A 111 19.99 -10.85 -1.69
C THR A 111 20.30 -11.84 -2.82
N THR A 112 19.31 -12.11 -3.68
CA THR A 112 19.46 -13.08 -4.75
C THR A 112 20.23 -12.52 -5.94
N ALA A 113 19.99 -11.27 -6.33
CA ALA A 113 20.73 -10.55 -7.35
C ALA A 113 22.24 -10.47 -7.02
N ARG A 114 22.57 -10.26 -5.74
CA ARG A 114 23.96 -10.30 -5.23
C ARG A 114 24.57 -11.68 -5.21
N SER A 115 23.77 -12.76 -5.21
CA SER A 115 24.27 -14.14 -5.09
C SER A 115 24.22 -14.93 -6.40
N ILE A 116 23.90 -14.29 -7.53
CA ILE A 116 23.96 -14.93 -8.84
C ILE A 116 25.44 -15.25 -9.17
N PRO A 117 25.81 -16.53 -9.33
CA PRO A 117 27.20 -16.91 -9.57
C PRO A 117 27.74 -16.36 -10.89
N ASN A 118 29.02 -16.03 -10.92
CA ASN A 118 29.81 -15.80 -12.14
C ASN A 118 29.36 -14.66 -13.06
N SER A 119 28.59 -13.69 -12.55
CA SER A 119 28.37 -12.43 -13.27
C SER A 119 29.25 -11.31 -12.69
N GLU A 120 29.94 -10.59 -13.57
CA GLU A 120 30.69 -9.37 -13.22
C GLU A 120 29.76 -8.34 -12.54
N ILE A 121 28.49 -8.33 -12.95
CA ILE A 121 27.44 -7.48 -12.39
C ILE A 121 27.20 -7.79 -10.91
N SER A 122 27.01 -9.05 -10.53
CA SER A 122 26.77 -9.44 -9.13
C SER A 122 27.98 -9.15 -8.25
N ARG A 123 29.21 -9.24 -8.79
CA ARG A 123 30.42 -8.82 -8.08
C ARG A 123 30.40 -7.32 -7.80
N ARG A 124 30.13 -6.51 -8.82
CA ARG A 124 30.01 -5.05 -8.69
C ARG A 124 28.90 -4.63 -7.72
N LEU A 125 27.75 -5.30 -7.74
CA LEU A 125 26.67 -5.03 -6.80
C LEU A 125 27.11 -5.26 -5.35
N ARG A 126 27.82 -6.37 -5.06
CA ARG A 126 28.36 -6.63 -3.71
C ARG A 126 29.36 -5.55 -3.30
N GLU A 127 30.26 -5.16 -4.20
CA GLU A 127 31.25 -4.11 -3.91
C GLU A 127 30.59 -2.77 -3.58
N ILE A 128 29.59 -2.34 -4.35
CA ILE A 128 28.86 -1.09 -4.08
C ILE A 128 28.06 -1.18 -2.78
N SER A 129 27.46 -2.32 -2.51
CA SER A 129 26.67 -2.51 -1.27
C SER A 129 27.55 -2.47 -0.02
N ASN A 130 28.77 -3.00 -0.11
CA ASN A 130 29.75 -2.88 0.98
C ASN A 130 30.17 -1.42 1.17
N LYS A 131 30.42 -0.69 0.07
CA LYS A 131 30.73 0.75 0.13
C LYS A 131 29.58 1.57 0.71
N GLU A 132 28.34 1.25 0.38
CA GLU A 132 27.15 1.88 0.96
C GLU A 132 27.11 1.67 2.48
N ALA A 133 27.40 0.45 2.95
CA ALA A 133 27.44 0.12 4.38
C ALA A 133 28.63 0.74 5.14
N GLU A 134 29.74 1.00 4.44
CA GLU A 134 30.96 1.60 4.97
C GLU A 134 31.01 3.14 4.81
N ALA A 135 29.98 3.74 4.20
CA ALA A 135 29.93 5.18 3.96
C ALA A 135 29.98 5.98 5.27
N GLU A 136 30.76 7.06 5.29
CA GLU A 136 30.94 7.90 6.48
C GLU A 136 29.82 8.95 6.59
N THR A 137 29.15 9.24 5.49
CA THR A 137 28.09 10.26 5.39
C THR A 137 26.82 9.72 4.72
N GLU A 138 25.67 10.35 5.01
CA GLU A 138 24.38 10.00 4.39
C GLU A 138 24.39 10.29 2.88
N GLU A 139 25.04 11.37 2.45
CA GLU A 139 25.20 11.72 1.04
C GLU A 139 26.01 10.67 0.27
N GLU A 140 27.11 10.17 0.85
CA GLU A 140 27.90 9.08 0.23
C GLU A 140 27.10 7.79 0.13
N ALA A 141 26.40 7.40 1.19
CA ALA A 141 25.52 6.23 1.19
C ALA A 141 24.46 6.35 0.08
N LYS A 142 23.84 7.53 -0.03
CA LYS A 142 22.86 7.84 -1.09
C LYS A 142 23.47 7.74 -2.48
N GLN A 143 24.69 8.23 -2.68
CA GLN A 143 25.38 8.13 -3.97
C GLN A 143 25.65 6.66 -4.36
N TYR A 144 26.14 5.83 -3.43
CA TYR A 144 26.34 4.40 -3.69
C TYR A 144 25.03 3.68 -3.94
N ARG A 145 23.96 4.05 -3.24
CA ARG A 145 22.62 3.53 -3.47
C ARG A 145 22.11 3.86 -4.87
N GLU A 146 22.28 5.09 -5.33
CA GLU A 146 21.93 5.51 -6.69
C GLU A 146 22.76 4.75 -7.74
N GLU A 147 24.05 4.54 -7.50
CA GLU A 147 24.91 3.72 -8.37
C GLU A 147 24.39 2.28 -8.44
N TYR A 148 24.09 1.66 -7.30
CA TYR A 148 23.54 0.31 -7.21
C TYR A 148 22.24 0.19 -8.03
N LEU A 149 21.28 1.10 -7.81
CA LEU A 149 19.99 1.08 -8.49
C LEU A 149 20.14 1.30 -10.00
N SER A 150 21.16 2.03 -10.43
CA SER A 150 21.48 2.24 -11.85
C SER A 150 21.93 0.95 -12.57
N ILE A 151 22.51 -0.01 -11.83
CA ILE A 151 22.99 -1.29 -12.35
C ILE A 151 21.83 -2.27 -12.51
N ILE A 152 20.93 -2.31 -11.52
CA ILE A 152 19.73 -3.17 -11.57
C ILE A 152 18.58 -2.54 -12.36
N ASP A 153 18.81 -1.43 -13.06
CA ASP A 153 17.78 -0.73 -13.84
C ASP A 153 17.15 -1.68 -14.87
N PHE A 154 15.91 -2.15 -14.61
CA PHE A 154 15.18 -3.07 -15.48
C PHE A 154 14.79 -2.48 -16.84
N THR A 155 15.03 -1.19 -17.07
CA THR A 155 14.91 -0.59 -18.40
C THR A 155 16.14 -0.85 -19.27
N LYS A 156 17.27 -1.23 -18.66
CA LYS A 156 18.48 -1.67 -19.35
C LYS A 156 18.45 -3.20 -19.53
N PRO A 157 18.93 -3.74 -20.66
CA PRO A 157 18.93 -5.18 -20.93
C PRO A 157 19.65 -6.01 -19.86
N GLU A 158 20.78 -5.52 -19.36
CA GLU A 158 21.62 -6.20 -18.37
C GLU A 158 20.93 -6.25 -17.00
N GLY A 159 20.41 -5.12 -16.53
CA GLY A 159 19.67 -5.03 -15.27
C GLY A 159 18.41 -5.88 -15.30
N LYS A 160 17.67 -5.85 -16.42
CA LYS A 160 16.50 -6.71 -16.63
C LYS A 160 16.86 -8.19 -16.58
N THR A 161 17.91 -8.60 -17.29
CA THR A 161 18.36 -10.00 -17.33
C THR A 161 18.79 -10.48 -15.94
N LEU A 162 19.51 -9.64 -15.20
CA LEU A 162 19.90 -9.94 -13.81
C LEU A 162 18.67 -10.15 -12.92
N LEU A 163 17.69 -9.24 -12.96
CA LEU A 163 16.48 -9.34 -12.14
C LEU A 163 15.63 -10.56 -12.55
N GLU A 164 15.55 -10.89 -13.83
CA GLU A 164 14.91 -12.12 -14.30
C GLU A 164 15.64 -13.37 -13.78
N GLN A 165 16.97 -13.40 -13.74
CA GLN A 165 17.69 -14.52 -13.15
C GLN A 165 17.46 -14.59 -11.63
N ALA A 166 17.38 -13.45 -10.95
CA ALA A 166 17.10 -13.39 -9.51
C ALA A 166 15.72 -13.94 -9.18
N VAL A 167 14.66 -13.50 -9.89
CA VAL A 167 13.30 -14.04 -9.69
C VAL A 167 13.26 -15.54 -9.96
N ARG A 168 13.94 -16.02 -11.01
CA ARG A 168 14.00 -17.47 -11.31
C ARG A 168 14.56 -18.24 -10.12
N LYS A 169 15.70 -17.80 -9.59
CA LYS A 169 16.38 -18.47 -8.49
C LYS A 169 15.53 -18.45 -7.20
N GLU A 170 14.90 -17.32 -6.87
CA GLU A 170 13.96 -17.22 -5.74
C GLU A 170 12.79 -18.21 -5.87
N LEU A 171 12.25 -18.38 -7.08
CA LEU A 171 11.16 -19.32 -7.33
C LEU A 171 11.60 -20.78 -7.27
N GLU A 172 12.80 -21.10 -7.77
CA GLU A 172 13.39 -22.43 -7.64
C GLU A 172 13.65 -22.77 -6.16
N GLU A 173 14.16 -21.81 -5.37
CA GLU A 173 14.35 -21.99 -3.93
C GLU A 173 13.02 -22.22 -3.21
N TYR A 174 11.97 -21.50 -3.59
CA TYR A 174 10.62 -21.70 -3.07
C TYR A 174 10.05 -23.09 -3.43
N GLU A 175 10.18 -23.54 -4.68
CA GLU A 175 9.68 -24.85 -5.14
C GLU A 175 10.40 -26.01 -4.44
N ASN A 176 11.71 -25.85 -4.20
CA ASN A 176 12.52 -26.85 -3.51
C ASN A 176 12.31 -26.87 -1.99
N ASN A 177 11.82 -25.78 -1.40
CA ASN A 177 11.55 -25.69 0.03
C ASN A 177 10.16 -25.10 0.34
N PRO A 178 9.08 -25.81 -0.04
CA PRO A 178 7.71 -25.34 0.18
C PRO A 178 7.27 -25.41 1.65
N ALA A 179 8.11 -25.97 2.55
CA ALA A 179 7.80 -26.28 3.94
C ALA A 179 7.66 -25.07 4.88
N LYS A 180 7.25 -23.92 4.35
CA LYS A 180 6.89 -22.74 5.14
C LYS A 180 5.51 -22.26 4.70
N GLY A 181 4.46 -22.93 5.17
CA GLY A 181 3.10 -22.36 5.21
C GLY A 181 2.97 -21.20 6.22
N SER A 182 4.08 -20.59 6.63
CA SER A 182 4.10 -19.44 7.52
C SER A 182 3.76 -18.17 6.75
N GLU A 183 3.15 -17.20 7.43
CA GLU A 183 2.69 -15.95 6.85
C GLU A 183 3.79 -15.20 6.07
N GLY A 184 5.05 -15.29 6.50
CA GLY A 184 6.19 -14.65 5.83
C GLY A 184 6.47 -15.17 4.42
N VAL A 185 6.20 -16.45 4.16
CA VAL A 185 6.46 -17.05 2.84
C VAL A 185 5.37 -16.73 1.83
N GLN A 186 4.12 -16.63 2.27
CA GLN A 186 3.06 -16.10 1.39
C GLN A 186 3.33 -14.65 1.00
N ASN A 187 3.84 -13.82 1.92
CA ASN A 187 4.23 -12.43 1.61
C ASN A 187 5.36 -12.39 0.57
N GLN A 188 6.35 -13.27 0.68
CA GLN A 188 7.43 -13.38 -0.31
C GLN A 188 6.91 -13.78 -1.70
N LEU A 189 5.94 -14.70 -1.79
CA LEU A 189 5.31 -15.03 -3.07
C LEU A 189 4.55 -13.86 -3.69
N ASP A 190 3.81 -13.11 -2.87
CA ASP A 190 3.08 -11.89 -3.28
C ASP A 190 4.05 -10.81 -3.77
N MET A 191 5.25 -10.75 -3.20
CA MET A 191 6.33 -9.91 -3.68
C MET A 191 6.93 -10.42 -5.01
N LEU A 192 7.21 -11.71 -5.15
CA LEU A 192 7.70 -12.28 -6.42
C LEU A 192 6.68 -12.12 -7.56
N ARG A 193 5.38 -12.24 -7.25
CA ARG A 193 4.27 -11.90 -8.16
C ARG A 193 4.39 -10.50 -8.71
N PHE A 194 4.56 -9.54 -7.81
CA PHE A 194 4.76 -8.14 -8.15
C PHE A 194 5.98 -7.95 -9.06
N ALA A 195 7.12 -8.56 -8.71
CA ALA A 195 8.34 -8.46 -9.51
C ALA A 195 8.15 -8.98 -10.94
N MET A 196 7.53 -10.15 -11.10
CA MET A 196 7.24 -10.72 -12.42
C MET A 196 6.33 -9.83 -13.27
N ILE A 197 5.30 -9.22 -12.66
CA ILE A 197 4.40 -8.30 -13.36
C ILE A 197 5.17 -7.08 -13.87
N VAL A 198 5.98 -6.45 -13.03
CA VAL A 198 6.78 -5.28 -13.41
C VAL A 198 7.73 -5.61 -14.56
N LEU A 199 8.50 -6.69 -14.45
CA LEU A 199 9.46 -7.11 -15.49
C LEU A 199 8.77 -7.47 -16.82
N ALA A 200 7.57 -8.05 -16.76
CA ALA A 200 6.78 -8.36 -17.95
C ALA A 200 6.24 -7.09 -18.62
N TYR A 201 5.62 -6.19 -17.85
CA TYR A 201 4.73 -5.15 -18.38
C TYR A 201 5.29 -3.73 -18.41
N TYR A 202 6.39 -3.42 -17.74
CA TYR A 202 6.86 -2.03 -17.64
C TYR A 202 7.07 -1.34 -19.00
N ASN A 203 7.55 -2.09 -19.99
CA ASN A 203 7.79 -1.57 -21.35
C ASN A 203 6.58 -1.70 -22.29
N ASP A 204 5.42 -2.11 -21.78
CA ASP A 204 4.20 -2.24 -22.59
C ASP A 204 3.77 -0.88 -23.16
N PRO A 205 3.51 -0.76 -24.48
CA PRO A 205 3.10 0.51 -25.09
C PRO A 205 1.82 1.08 -24.49
N MET A 206 0.84 0.23 -24.13
CA MET A 206 -0.43 0.68 -23.55
C MET A 206 -0.20 1.26 -22.15
N LEU A 207 0.69 0.67 -21.36
CA LEU A 207 1.06 1.21 -20.05
C LEU A 207 1.69 2.61 -20.20
N LYS A 208 2.59 2.80 -21.16
CA LYS A 208 3.22 4.10 -21.43
C LYS A 208 2.19 5.15 -21.83
N GLU A 209 1.19 4.79 -22.64
CA GLU A 209 0.09 5.70 -22.99
C GLU A 209 -0.74 6.07 -21.76
N LEU A 210 -1.12 5.08 -20.95
CA LEU A 210 -1.94 5.28 -19.76
C LEU A 210 -1.24 6.13 -18.69
N LYS A 211 0.09 5.98 -18.53
CA LYS A 211 0.86 6.82 -17.60
C LYS A 211 0.83 8.31 -17.92
N ASN A 212 0.48 8.70 -19.15
CA ASN A 212 0.28 10.10 -19.53
C ASN A 212 -1.11 10.63 -19.14
N LYS A 213 -2.03 9.76 -18.71
CA LYS A 213 -3.38 10.11 -18.24
C LYS A 213 -3.41 10.03 -16.72
N THR A 214 -3.93 11.07 -16.07
CA THR A 214 -4.05 11.11 -14.60
C THR A 214 -5.49 11.18 -14.12
N ASN A 215 -6.42 11.59 -14.99
CA ASN A 215 -7.85 11.71 -14.67
C ASN A 215 -8.64 10.70 -15.49
N PHE A 216 -9.59 10.04 -14.85
CA PHE A 216 -10.39 8.95 -15.40
C PHE A 216 -11.83 9.06 -14.90
N GLU A 217 -12.76 8.44 -15.61
CA GLU A 217 -14.11 8.23 -15.08
C GLU A 217 -14.09 7.04 -14.10
N PRO A 218 -14.95 7.04 -13.05
CA PRO A 218 -14.99 5.95 -12.08
C PRO A 218 -15.13 4.54 -12.68
N LYS A 219 -15.90 4.42 -13.77
CA LYS A 219 -16.13 3.14 -14.47
C LYS A 219 -14.88 2.60 -15.18
N ASP A 220 -13.96 3.47 -15.58
CA ASP A 220 -12.77 3.07 -16.36
C ASP A 220 -11.72 2.39 -15.47
N ILE A 221 -11.72 2.72 -14.18
CA ILE A 221 -10.69 2.28 -13.22
C ILE A 221 -11.08 0.99 -12.49
N GLU A 222 -12.34 0.59 -12.56
CA GLU A 222 -12.85 -0.58 -11.85
C GLU A 222 -12.05 -1.84 -12.18
N ASN A 223 -11.65 -2.03 -13.44
CA ASN A 223 -10.85 -3.17 -13.87
C ASN A 223 -9.37 -3.07 -13.45
N TYR A 224 -8.84 -1.87 -13.23
CA TYR A 224 -7.41 -1.67 -12.90
C TYR A 224 -7.09 -2.05 -11.45
N LEU A 225 -8.10 -2.00 -10.59
CA LEU A 225 -8.01 -2.31 -9.17
C LEU A 225 -8.57 -3.69 -8.83
N LYS A 226 -9.26 -4.36 -9.75
CA LYS A 226 -9.80 -5.70 -9.54
C LYS A 226 -8.73 -6.77 -9.71
N PHE A 227 -8.71 -7.72 -8.78
CA PHE A 227 -7.87 -8.89 -8.97
C PHE A 227 -8.45 -9.79 -10.06
N PRO A 228 -7.60 -10.40 -10.90
CA PRO A 228 -8.03 -11.27 -11.98
C PRO A 228 -8.82 -12.49 -11.48
N ASP A 229 -9.80 -12.93 -12.24
CA ASP A 229 -10.51 -14.17 -11.93
C ASP A 229 -9.55 -15.37 -11.95
N ASN A 230 -9.74 -16.29 -11.01
CA ASN A 230 -8.90 -17.47 -10.82
C ASN A 230 -7.41 -17.13 -10.67
N PHE A 231 -7.10 -15.99 -10.04
CA PHE A 231 -5.75 -15.45 -9.89
C PHE A 231 -4.72 -16.52 -9.50
N GLU A 232 -4.95 -17.21 -8.38
CA GLU A 232 -4.05 -18.25 -7.84
C GLU A 232 -3.77 -19.38 -8.85
N ARG A 233 -4.81 -19.84 -9.55
CA ARG A 233 -4.66 -20.93 -10.55
C ARG A 233 -3.82 -20.47 -11.74
N ARG A 234 -4.09 -19.29 -12.29
CA ARG A 234 -3.34 -18.71 -13.43
C ARG A 234 -1.90 -18.44 -13.03
N TRP A 235 -1.71 -17.95 -11.81
CA TRP A 235 -0.40 -17.62 -11.29
C TRP A 235 0.46 -18.87 -11.02
N ASN A 236 -0.13 -19.96 -10.52
CA ASN A 236 0.54 -21.25 -10.38
C ASN A 236 1.07 -21.81 -11.71
N LYS A 237 0.41 -21.53 -12.85
CA LYS A 237 0.96 -21.89 -14.17
C LYS A 237 2.18 -21.04 -14.52
N CYS A 238 2.14 -19.74 -14.21
CA CYS A 238 3.26 -18.84 -14.45
C CYS A 238 4.49 -19.24 -13.63
N PHE A 239 4.29 -19.57 -12.36
CA PHE A 239 5.35 -20.04 -11.46
C PHE A 239 6.03 -21.31 -11.97
N LYS A 240 5.25 -22.37 -12.27
CA LYS A 240 5.81 -23.67 -12.71
C LYS A 240 6.64 -23.62 -13.98
N ASN A 241 6.39 -22.64 -14.85
CA ASN A 241 7.08 -22.52 -16.14
C ASN A 241 8.07 -21.36 -16.20
N TYR A 242 8.16 -20.56 -15.14
CA TYR A 242 8.92 -19.33 -15.04
C TYR A 242 9.07 -18.57 -16.38
N SER A 243 7.98 -17.94 -16.82
CA SER A 243 7.98 -17.27 -18.11
C SER A 243 7.23 -15.96 -18.05
N LEU A 244 7.94 -14.83 -18.22
CA LEU A 244 7.32 -13.51 -18.36
C LEU A 244 6.39 -13.46 -19.58
N ASN A 245 6.72 -14.20 -20.65
CA ASN A 245 5.84 -14.34 -21.80
C ASN A 245 4.56 -15.11 -21.42
N LEU A 246 4.64 -16.11 -20.54
CA LEU A 246 3.45 -16.78 -20.02
C LEU A 246 2.66 -15.84 -19.09
N THR A 247 3.30 -15.01 -18.29
CA THR A 247 2.62 -13.95 -17.51
C THR A 247 1.80 -13.05 -18.43
N LYS A 248 2.33 -12.68 -19.60
CA LYS A 248 1.58 -11.90 -20.61
C LYS A 248 0.45 -12.65 -21.29
N LYS A 249 0.51 -13.98 -21.33
CA LYS A 249 -0.56 -14.82 -21.88
C LYS A 249 -1.66 -15.09 -20.86
N GLU A 250 -1.26 -15.27 -19.61
CA GLU A 250 -2.16 -15.63 -18.52
C GLU A 250 -2.80 -14.41 -17.88
N PHE A 251 -2.31 -13.18 -18.05
CA PHE A 251 -2.90 -11.95 -17.51
C PHE A 251 -2.91 -10.89 -18.59
N THR A 252 -3.93 -10.03 -18.62
CA THR A 252 -3.93 -8.80 -19.42
C THR A 252 -3.26 -7.67 -18.65
N LEU A 253 -2.91 -6.57 -19.32
CA LEU A 253 -2.33 -5.41 -18.64
C LEU A 253 -3.31 -4.78 -17.63
N GLU A 254 -4.59 -4.66 -17.99
CA GLU A 254 -5.63 -4.06 -17.13
C GLU A 254 -5.76 -4.84 -15.81
N GLU A 255 -5.76 -6.16 -15.90
CA GLU A 255 -5.83 -7.11 -14.79
C GLU A 255 -4.68 -6.99 -13.77
N VAL A 256 -3.53 -6.46 -14.20
CA VAL A 256 -2.33 -6.31 -13.35
C VAL A 256 -1.92 -4.85 -13.15
N MET A 257 -2.80 -3.92 -13.51
CA MET A 257 -2.52 -2.49 -13.47
C MET A 257 -2.20 -1.98 -12.06
N TYR A 258 -2.78 -2.61 -11.02
CA TYR A 258 -2.49 -2.31 -9.62
C TYR A 258 -0.98 -2.35 -9.28
N ALA A 259 -0.15 -3.08 -10.05
CA ALA A 259 1.29 -3.11 -9.85
C ALA A 259 1.99 -1.80 -10.29
N PHE A 260 1.34 -0.97 -11.08
CA PHE A 260 1.89 0.28 -11.60
C PHE A 260 1.22 1.52 -10.99
N ILE A 261 0.14 1.33 -10.25
CA ILE A 261 -0.58 2.40 -9.57
C ILE A 261 -0.03 2.56 -8.16
N GLU A 262 0.35 3.78 -7.81
CA GLU A 262 0.78 4.16 -6.46
C GLU A 262 -0.43 4.52 -5.60
N GLU A 263 -1.32 5.34 -6.15
CA GLU A 263 -2.47 5.88 -5.47
C GLU A 263 -3.64 6.07 -6.43
N VAL A 264 -4.85 5.79 -5.93
CA VAL A 264 -6.10 6.16 -6.57
C VAL A 264 -6.90 7.05 -5.63
N THR A 265 -7.28 8.24 -6.10
CA THR A 265 -8.21 9.13 -5.40
C THR A 265 -9.54 9.17 -6.14
N TYR A 266 -10.56 8.56 -5.55
CA TYR A 266 -11.95 8.65 -5.96
C TYR A 266 -12.60 9.93 -5.41
N ILE A 267 -13.11 10.74 -6.32
CA ILE A 267 -13.98 11.87 -6.05
C ILE A 267 -15.41 11.43 -6.40
N VAL A 268 -16.21 11.08 -5.41
CA VAL A 268 -17.55 10.51 -5.60
C VAL A 268 -18.59 11.29 -4.81
N ASN A 269 -19.80 11.44 -5.36
CA ASN A 269 -20.93 12.03 -4.66
C ASN A 269 -21.55 10.99 -3.74
N SER A 270 -21.02 10.88 -2.53
CA SER A 270 -21.48 9.94 -1.52
C SER A 270 -22.17 10.62 -0.35
N GLU A 271 -23.39 10.19 -0.04
CA GLU A 271 -24.18 10.74 1.07
C GLU A 271 -23.56 10.41 2.43
N ASN A 272 -23.03 9.20 2.60
CA ASN A 272 -22.30 8.82 3.83
C ASN A 272 -21.05 9.69 4.05
N LEU A 273 -20.23 9.88 3.01
CA LEU A 273 -19.04 10.75 3.10
C LEU A 273 -19.42 12.22 3.34
N LYS A 274 -20.54 12.71 2.77
CA LYS A 274 -21.01 14.10 2.94
C LYS A 274 -21.43 14.35 4.38
N LYS A 275 -22.22 13.43 4.95
CA LYS A 275 -22.69 13.51 6.34
C LYS A 275 -21.54 13.58 7.34
N LEU A 276 -20.46 12.84 7.06
CA LEU A 276 -19.31 12.76 7.94
C LEU A 276 -18.29 13.88 7.71
N GLY A 277 -18.25 14.47 6.51
CA GLY A 277 -17.23 15.48 6.16
C GLY A 277 -15.82 14.88 6.18
N VAL A 278 -15.66 13.68 5.61
CA VAL A 278 -14.42 12.92 5.69
C VAL A 278 -13.87 12.48 4.33
N LYS A 279 -12.56 12.33 4.29
CA LYS A 279 -11.80 11.56 3.31
C LYS A 279 -11.38 10.26 3.97
N ILE A 280 -11.71 9.12 3.38
CA ILE A 280 -11.28 7.82 3.89
C ILE A 280 -10.11 7.31 3.04
N ILE A 281 -9.11 6.73 3.69
CA ILE A 281 -7.89 6.22 3.08
C ILE A 281 -7.76 4.73 3.41
N ASP A 282 -7.92 3.87 2.42
CA ASP A 282 -7.61 2.44 2.53
C ASP A 282 -6.11 2.24 2.28
N CYS A 283 -5.42 1.77 3.32
CA CYS A 283 -3.97 1.61 3.33
C CYS A 283 -3.59 0.16 2.97
N PRO A 284 -2.42 -0.06 2.36
CA PRO A 284 -1.90 -1.40 2.16
C PRO A 284 -1.70 -2.14 3.50
N GLY A 285 -1.54 -3.46 3.41
CA GLY A 285 -1.33 -4.29 4.60
C GLY A 285 -0.01 -3.97 5.30
N ILE A 286 -0.07 -3.54 6.56
CA ILE A 286 1.13 -3.36 7.39
C ILE A 286 1.83 -4.71 7.56
N PHE A 287 3.17 -4.72 7.46
CA PHE A 287 4.03 -5.90 7.46
C PHE A 287 3.89 -6.85 6.27
N ALA A 288 3.19 -6.45 5.20
CA ALA A 288 3.22 -7.20 3.94
C ALA A 288 4.60 -7.07 3.26
N SER A 289 5.15 -5.86 3.24
CA SER A 289 6.50 -5.50 2.81
C SER A 289 7.00 -4.28 3.61
N LYS A 290 8.28 -3.93 3.51
CA LYS A 290 8.84 -2.68 4.06
C LYS A 290 8.18 -1.49 3.37
N TYR A 291 8.09 -1.51 2.04
CA TYR A 291 7.42 -0.46 1.27
C TYR A 291 5.96 -0.24 1.68
N ASP A 292 5.17 -1.32 1.81
CA ASP A 292 3.76 -1.23 2.20
C ASP A 292 3.60 -0.67 3.62
N THR A 293 4.50 -1.07 4.51
CA THR A 293 4.52 -0.57 5.89
C THR A 293 4.82 0.92 5.93
N LEU A 294 5.81 1.40 5.17
CA LEU A 294 6.14 2.82 5.07
C LEU A 294 5.00 3.63 4.45
N THR A 295 4.40 3.13 3.37
CA THR A 295 3.24 3.77 2.71
C THR A 295 2.07 3.91 3.69
N ALA A 296 1.75 2.85 4.44
CA ALA A 296 0.71 2.90 5.46
C ALA A 296 1.07 3.87 6.60
N LEU A 297 2.33 3.89 7.05
CA LEU A 297 2.79 4.80 8.10
C LEU A 297 2.70 6.27 7.70
N GLN A 298 3.10 6.60 6.47
CA GLN A 298 2.96 7.95 5.92
C GLN A 298 1.48 8.35 5.83
N ALA A 299 0.62 7.47 5.31
CA ALA A 299 -0.82 7.74 5.26
C ALA A 299 -1.42 7.96 6.66
N MET A 300 -0.97 7.18 7.65
CA MET A 300 -1.36 7.37 9.06
C MET A 300 -0.82 8.67 9.65
N GLN A 301 0.40 9.07 9.32
CA GLN A 301 1.00 10.33 9.76
C GLN A 301 0.15 11.51 9.30
N GLU A 302 -0.18 11.51 8.01
CA GLU A 302 -1.00 12.54 7.36
C GLU A 302 -2.46 12.47 7.84
N ALA A 303 -2.98 11.31 8.22
CA ALA A 303 -4.37 11.18 8.65
C ALA A 303 -4.67 11.92 9.95
N SER A 304 -5.88 12.51 10.01
CA SER A 304 -6.42 13.20 11.19
C SER A 304 -6.86 12.19 12.25
N ALA A 305 -7.34 11.03 11.82
CA ALA A 305 -7.69 9.90 12.66
C ALA A 305 -7.29 8.58 12.01
N ILE A 306 -7.13 7.54 12.83
CA ILE A 306 -6.87 6.17 12.39
C ILE A 306 -8.07 5.33 12.85
N LEU A 307 -8.73 4.64 11.93
CA LEU A 307 -9.75 3.65 12.25
C LEU A 307 -9.15 2.25 12.14
N PHE A 308 -8.86 1.63 13.29
CA PHE A 308 -8.33 0.29 13.38
C PHE A 308 -9.46 -0.75 13.38
N LEU A 309 -9.50 -1.61 12.36
CA LEU A 309 -10.54 -2.63 12.21
C LEU A 309 -10.10 -3.96 12.82
N ILE A 310 -10.87 -4.45 13.79
CA ILE A 310 -10.67 -5.72 14.49
C ILE A 310 -11.71 -6.72 14.02
N SER A 311 -11.31 -7.97 13.79
CA SER A 311 -12.27 -9.04 13.48
C SER A 311 -13.06 -9.45 14.74
N GLY A 312 -14.39 -9.29 14.73
CA GLY A 312 -15.26 -9.64 15.86
C GLY A 312 -15.40 -11.14 16.16
N ASN A 313 -14.81 -12.01 15.33
CA ASN A 313 -14.91 -13.46 15.48
C ASN A 313 -13.82 -14.07 16.39
N LYS A 314 -12.80 -13.29 16.78
CA LYS A 314 -11.64 -13.76 17.55
C LYS A 314 -11.03 -12.63 18.38
N GLN A 315 -10.28 -12.99 19.41
CA GLN A 315 -9.39 -12.06 20.13
C GLN A 315 -8.32 -11.47 19.20
N LEU A 316 -7.62 -10.43 19.66
CA LEU A 316 -6.52 -9.84 18.90
C LEU A 316 -5.45 -10.90 18.61
N SER A 317 -5.09 -11.00 17.34
CA SER A 317 -3.97 -11.80 16.86
C SER A 317 -2.63 -11.12 17.17
N GLN A 318 -1.54 -11.89 17.10
CA GLN A 318 -0.20 -11.37 17.33
C GLN A 318 0.18 -10.28 16.31
N SER A 319 -0.29 -10.38 15.07
CA SER A 319 -0.07 -9.33 14.07
C SER A 319 -0.84 -8.05 14.41
N GLU A 320 -2.08 -8.14 14.89
CA GLU A 320 -2.84 -6.98 15.37
C GLU A 320 -2.16 -6.31 16.56
N ILE A 321 -1.75 -7.09 17.56
CA ILE A 321 -1.02 -6.60 18.73
C ILE A 321 0.26 -5.88 18.29
N LYS A 322 1.03 -6.47 17.36
CA LYS A 322 2.26 -5.87 16.85
C LYS A 322 2.00 -4.52 16.16
N VAL A 323 0.95 -4.40 15.35
CA VAL A 323 0.59 -3.11 14.72
C VAL A 323 0.20 -2.10 15.79
N LEU A 324 -0.61 -2.48 16.77
CA LEU A 324 -1.07 -1.58 17.83
C LEU A 324 0.08 -1.08 18.71
N SER A 325 1.03 -1.94 19.06
CA SER A 325 2.26 -1.54 19.75
C SER A 325 3.07 -0.56 18.92
N MET A 326 3.23 -0.80 17.61
CA MET A 326 3.90 0.14 16.72
C MET A 326 3.21 1.51 16.70
N LEU A 327 1.86 1.55 16.60
CA LEU A 327 1.10 2.82 16.62
C LEU A 327 1.31 3.60 17.92
N ARG A 328 1.46 2.90 19.04
CA ARG A 328 1.79 3.48 20.35
C ARG A 328 3.20 4.04 20.37
N GLU A 329 4.17 3.29 19.87
CA GLU A 329 5.60 3.67 19.83
C GLU A 329 5.84 4.90 18.97
N VAL A 330 5.16 5.01 17.82
CA VAL A 330 5.24 6.19 16.93
C VAL A 330 4.34 7.36 17.39
N GLY A 331 3.70 7.26 18.56
CA GLY A 331 2.93 8.35 19.15
C GLY A 331 1.54 8.58 18.55
N TYR A 332 1.00 7.64 17.76
CA TYR A 332 -0.34 7.78 17.16
C TYR A 332 -1.49 7.31 18.06
N GLY A 333 -1.20 6.78 19.26
CA GLY A 333 -2.20 6.20 20.14
C GLY A 333 -3.39 7.11 20.50
N ASN A 334 -3.21 8.44 20.47
CA ASN A 334 -4.25 9.42 20.78
C ASN A 334 -5.23 9.70 19.62
N LYS A 335 -4.96 9.21 18.40
CA LYS A 335 -5.82 9.38 17.23
C LYS A 335 -6.38 8.07 16.67
N VAL A 336 -6.22 6.96 17.40
CA VAL A 336 -6.74 5.64 17.02
C VAL A 336 -8.15 5.45 17.59
N PHE A 337 -9.07 5.07 16.70
CA PHE A 337 -10.41 4.60 16.99
C PHE A 337 -10.49 3.12 16.61
N PHE A 338 -11.28 2.34 17.36
CA PHE A 338 -11.43 0.91 17.13
C PHE A 338 -12.83 0.62 16.60
N SER A 339 -12.92 -0.27 15.61
CA SER A 339 -14.19 -0.81 15.14
C SER A 339 -14.09 -2.34 15.05
N ILE A 340 -15.11 -3.02 15.55
CA ILE A 340 -15.20 -4.48 15.51
C ILE A 340 -16.08 -4.88 14.33
N ASN A 341 -15.50 -5.60 13.37
CA ASN A 341 -16.17 -6.04 12.16
C ASN A 341 -16.65 -7.51 12.30
N TYR A 342 -17.96 -7.72 12.27
CA TYR A 342 -18.57 -9.06 12.28
C TYR A 342 -18.89 -9.52 10.85
N ARG A 343 -18.24 -10.60 10.42
CA ARG A 343 -18.41 -11.13 9.06
C ARG A 343 -19.75 -11.89 8.92
N ASN A 344 -20.73 -11.28 8.24
CA ASN A 344 -21.86 -11.88 7.51
C ASN A 344 -22.65 -13.05 8.12
N ASN A 345 -22.92 -13.06 9.41
CA ASN A 345 -24.09 -13.81 9.87
C ASN A 345 -24.91 -12.93 10.82
N PRO A 346 -26.07 -12.41 10.38
CA PRO A 346 -26.95 -11.59 11.22
C PRO A 346 -27.48 -12.36 12.45
N LYS A 347 -27.28 -13.69 12.51
CA LYS A 347 -27.56 -14.53 13.69
C LYS A 347 -26.36 -14.72 14.62
N THR A 348 -25.15 -14.33 14.21
CA THR A 348 -23.99 -14.32 15.11
C THR A 348 -24.23 -13.22 16.12
N LYS A 349 -24.79 -13.60 17.27
CA LYS A 349 -24.90 -12.70 18.42
C LYS A 349 -23.51 -12.17 18.71
N THR A 350 -23.41 -10.85 18.87
CA THR A 350 -22.24 -10.18 19.41
C THR A 350 -21.71 -10.98 20.59
N ASN A 351 -20.53 -11.57 20.45
CA ASN A 351 -19.93 -12.36 21.51
C ASN A 351 -19.30 -11.40 22.51
N LYS A 352 -20.09 -11.01 23.52
CA LYS A 352 -19.66 -10.07 24.55
C LYS A 352 -18.32 -10.48 25.19
N ALA A 353 -18.09 -11.77 25.42
CA ALA A 353 -16.82 -12.25 25.97
C ALA A 353 -15.62 -11.94 25.05
N VAL A 354 -15.78 -12.05 23.72
CA VAL A 354 -14.72 -11.68 22.77
C VAL A 354 -14.45 -10.18 22.81
N ILE A 355 -15.50 -9.36 22.91
CA ILE A 355 -15.36 -7.90 23.02
C ILE A 355 -14.64 -7.54 24.32
N ASP A 356 -15.07 -8.10 25.45
CA ASP A 356 -14.47 -7.84 26.76
C ASP A 356 -12.98 -8.21 26.75
N THR A 357 -12.62 -9.36 26.17
CA THR A 357 -11.22 -9.75 25.97
C THR A 357 -10.46 -8.77 25.06
N ILE A 358 -11.04 -8.31 23.94
CA ILE A 358 -10.39 -7.32 23.08
C ILE A 358 -10.16 -6.02 23.85
N LEU A 359 -11.14 -5.55 24.62
CA LEU A 359 -11.02 -4.33 25.43
C LEU A 359 -9.92 -4.46 26.49
N GLU A 360 -9.85 -5.59 27.19
CA GLU A 360 -8.77 -5.88 28.14
C GLU A 360 -7.40 -5.85 27.45
N GLN A 361 -7.27 -6.47 26.27
CA GLN A 361 -6.02 -6.46 25.49
C GLN A 361 -5.65 -5.04 25.04
N LEU A 362 -6.61 -4.23 24.60
CA LEU A 362 -6.38 -2.83 24.22
C LEU A 362 -5.93 -1.98 25.42
N GLN A 363 -6.51 -2.20 26.60
CA GLN A 363 -6.10 -1.54 27.84
C GLN A 363 -4.68 -1.94 28.27
N GLN A 364 -4.33 -3.23 28.15
CA GLN A 364 -2.96 -3.71 28.40
C GLN A 364 -1.94 -3.07 27.46
N LEU A 365 -2.34 -2.76 26.21
CA LEU A 365 -1.53 -2.02 25.24
C LEU A 365 -1.52 -0.51 25.48
N GLY A 366 -2.19 -0.02 26.54
CA GLY A 366 -2.20 1.38 26.92
C GLY A 366 -3.12 2.26 26.07
N PHE A 367 -4.12 1.69 25.40
CA PHE A 367 -5.21 2.44 24.81
C PHE A 367 -6.31 2.66 25.87
N LYS A 368 -6.84 3.88 25.93
CA LYS A 368 -7.98 4.20 26.80
C LYS A 368 -9.25 3.93 26.00
N GLY A 369 -10.22 3.22 26.59
CA GLY A 369 -11.51 3.00 25.98
C GLY A 369 -12.63 3.14 27.00
N ASP A 370 -13.63 3.95 26.66
CA ASP A 370 -14.96 3.89 27.27
C ASP A 370 -15.82 3.01 26.35
N SER A 371 -16.31 1.86 26.83
CA SER A 371 -17.19 1.01 26.01
C SER A 371 -18.58 1.65 25.90
N GLN A 372 -18.92 2.20 24.73
CA GLN A 372 -20.30 2.65 24.41
C GLN A 372 -21.02 1.62 23.50
N LEU A 373 -20.92 0.33 23.83
CA LEU A 373 -21.52 -0.77 23.05
C LEU A 373 -22.92 -1.15 23.54
#